data_AF-A0A485K753-F1
#
_entry.id   AF-A0A485K753-F1
#
_cell.length_a   1.000
_cell.length_b   1.000
_cell.length_c   1.000
_cell.angle_alpha   90.00
_cell.angle_beta   90.00
_cell.angle_gamma   90.00
#
_symmetry.space_group_name_H-M   'P 1'
#
loop_
_entity.id
_entity.type
_entity.pdbx_description
1 polymer ?
#
loop_
_entity_poly.entity_id
_entity_poly.type
_entity_poly.pdbx_seq_one_letter_code
_entity_poly.pdbx_strand_id
1 'polypeptide(L)'
;MGNSSSKQAYDAVVLLPLQQPISAIHPKFAAPVPVCLHLKQKLWSWSGDDFTIRDPNTNTPYFRIKGNALSIRRKKTLLDFQGATVAVMEEPVMSFVRRQEVFTPSMSKMFDITPRITVFKNVLDCTVVDCVTGRTHVLGIRGDWLARKTVITCDGIPIAKVFSPLKFVQDEYYVNIAAGFDMALIVLLCMALEEAAEDRS
;
A
#
# COMPACT_ATOMS: atom_id res chain seq x y z
N MET A 1 12.37 11.89 -23.77
CA MET A 1 10.99 12.24 -24.18
C MET A 1 9.93 11.23 -23.67
N GLY A 2 10.11 10.60 -22.49
CA GLY A 2 9.23 9.49 -22.04
C GLY A 2 8.11 9.84 -21.05
N ASN A 3 7.95 11.11 -20.65
CA ASN A 3 7.15 11.47 -19.47
C ASN A 3 5.71 11.94 -19.76
N SER A 4 5.36 12.17 -21.04
CA SER A 4 4.04 12.69 -21.42
C SER A 4 2.95 11.60 -21.40
N SER A 5 3.27 10.41 -21.93
CA SER A 5 2.32 9.29 -22.05
C SER A 5 1.90 8.73 -20.68
N SER A 6 2.86 8.55 -19.76
CA SER A 6 2.62 8.02 -18.41
C SER A 6 1.72 8.92 -17.57
N LYS A 7 1.87 10.25 -17.71
CA LYS A 7 1.05 11.24 -17.00
C LYS A 7 -0.39 11.27 -17.54
N GLN A 8 -0.57 11.28 -18.86
CA GLN A 8 -1.91 11.19 -19.47
C GLN A 8 -2.62 9.89 -19.11
N ALA A 9 -1.90 8.76 -19.12
CA ALA A 9 -2.44 7.46 -18.71
C ALA A 9 -2.87 7.44 -17.23
N TYR A 10 -2.11 8.08 -16.35
CA TYR A 10 -2.49 8.24 -14.95
C TYR A 10 -3.72 9.13 -14.76
N ASP A 11 -3.76 10.29 -15.43
CA ASP A 11 -4.83 11.28 -15.28
C ASP A 11 -6.18 10.72 -15.77
N ALA A 12 -6.17 9.94 -16.86
CA ALA A 12 -7.36 9.33 -17.45
C ALA A 12 -7.94 8.13 -16.67
N VAL A 13 -7.20 7.58 -15.69
CA VAL A 13 -7.67 6.42 -14.93
C VAL A 13 -8.81 6.80 -13.99
N VAL A 14 -9.91 6.08 -14.15
CA VAL A 14 -11.10 6.13 -13.28
C VAL A 14 -11.14 4.87 -12.43
N LEU A 15 -11.39 5.04 -11.14
CA LEU A 15 -11.59 3.94 -10.20
C LEU A 15 -13.08 3.57 -10.20
N LEU A 16 -13.38 2.34 -10.60
CA LEU A 16 -14.75 1.84 -10.65
C LEU A 16 -15.03 0.95 -9.42
N PRO A 17 -16.24 1.01 -8.85
CA PRO A 17 -16.63 0.13 -7.76
C PRO A 17 -16.69 -1.33 -8.26
N LEU A 18 -16.31 -2.27 -7.40
CA LEU A 18 -16.50 -3.69 -7.69
C LEU A 18 -17.94 -4.12 -7.44
N GLN A 19 -18.40 -5.07 -8.24
CA GLN A 19 -19.66 -5.79 -7.99
C GLN A 19 -19.53 -6.77 -6.82
N GLN A 20 -18.35 -7.36 -6.63
CA GLN A 20 -18.03 -8.28 -5.54
C GLN A 20 -16.77 -7.80 -4.82
N PRO A 21 -16.81 -7.56 -3.51
CA PRO A 21 -15.62 -7.14 -2.77
C PRO A 21 -14.48 -8.15 -2.86
N ILE A 22 -13.24 -7.66 -2.95
CA ILE A 22 -12.02 -8.48 -2.90
C ILE A 22 -11.31 -8.22 -1.59
N SER A 23 -11.04 -9.30 -0.84
CA SER A 23 -10.48 -9.25 0.51
C SER A 23 -9.33 -10.22 0.70
N ALA A 24 -8.10 -9.73 0.76
CA ALA A 24 -6.91 -10.56 0.98
C ALA A 24 -6.53 -10.65 2.47
N ILE A 25 -6.76 -9.59 3.23
CA ILE A 25 -6.44 -9.51 4.66
C ILE A 25 -7.66 -9.89 5.48
N HIS A 26 -8.76 -9.15 5.31
CA HIS A 26 -10.01 -9.44 6.02
C HIS A 26 -11.20 -8.69 5.38
N PRO A 27 -12.40 -9.30 5.28
CA PRO A 27 -13.57 -8.67 4.64
C PRO A 27 -13.99 -7.34 5.25
N LYS A 28 -13.76 -7.16 6.56
CA LYS A 28 -14.03 -5.91 7.29
C LYS A 28 -13.30 -4.69 6.73
N PHE A 29 -12.21 -4.89 5.97
CA PHE A 29 -11.43 -3.80 5.37
C PHE A 29 -11.84 -3.48 3.92
N ALA A 30 -12.79 -4.21 3.34
CA ALA A 30 -13.35 -3.88 2.03
C ALA A 30 -14.54 -2.92 2.19
N ALA A 31 -14.26 -1.61 2.13
CA ALA A 31 -15.29 -0.59 2.31
C ALA A 31 -16.31 -0.62 1.14
N PRO A 32 -17.62 -0.46 1.40
CA PRO A 32 -18.64 -0.45 0.35
C PRO A 32 -18.65 0.84 -0.48
N VAL A 33 -17.87 1.83 -0.09
CA VAL A 33 -17.73 3.13 -0.75
C VAL A 33 -16.25 3.42 -1.01
N PRO A 34 -15.91 4.28 -1.98
CA PRO A 34 -14.53 4.70 -2.20
C PRO A 34 -13.98 5.42 -0.95
N VAL A 35 -12.70 5.19 -0.65
CA VAL A 35 -12.02 5.78 0.50
C VAL A 35 -10.74 6.48 0.03
N CYS A 36 -10.43 7.63 0.61
CA CYS A 36 -9.12 8.26 0.44
C CYS A 36 -8.33 8.09 1.73
N LEU A 37 -7.11 7.57 1.67
CA LEU A 37 -6.25 7.44 2.84
C LEU A 37 -5.08 8.41 2.74
N HIS A 38 -4.81 9.12 3.84
CA HIS A 38 -3.61 9.93 4.00
C HIS A 38 -2.46 9.06 4.54
N LEU A 39 -1.37 8.99 3.78
CA LEU A 39 -0.14 8.29 4.10
C LEU A 39 1.05 9.26 4.06
N LYS A 40 2.16 8.84 4.66
CA LYS A 40 3.42 9.58 4.69
C LYS A 40 4.53 8.71 4.08
N GLN A 41 5.61 9.31 3.63
CA GLN A 41 6.90 8.67 3.38
C GLN A 41 7.55 8.34 4.72
N LYS A 42 8.54 7.43 4.74
CA LYS A 42 9.30 7.11 5.96
C LYS A 42 8.39 6.77 7.12
N LEU A 43 7.29 6.05 6.83
CA LEU A 43 6.29 5.61 7.82
C LEU A 43 6.94 4.91 9.02
N TRP A 44 8.14 4.35 8.81
CA TRP A 44 8.88 3.57 9.80
C TRP A 44 10.26 4.16 10.17
N SER A 45 10.77 5.17 9.45
CA SER A 45 12.01 5.87 9.85
C SER A 45 11.76 6.95 10.91
N TRP A 46 10.50 7.14 11.32
CA TRP A 46 10.14 8.06 12.38
C TRP A 46 10.52 7.48 13.74
N SER A 47 11.57 8.00 14.37
CA SER A 47 11.84 7.76 15.78
C SER A 47 10.81 8.55 16.60
N GLY A 48 9.67 7.93 16.94
CA GLY A 48 8.58 8.62 17.63
C GLY A 48 7.28 7.82 17.70
N ASP A 49 6.17 8.54 17.89
CA ASP A 49 4.81 8.01 18.05
C ASP A 49 4.28 7.29 16.80
N ASP A 50 3.27 6.43 17.00
CA ASP A 50 2.56 5.72 15.93
C ASP A 50 1.93 6.68 14.91
N PHE A 51 2.10 6.40 13.61
CA PHE A 51 1.42 7.16 12.57
C PHE A 51 -0.02 6.64 12.38
N THR A 52 -0.99 7.55 12.41
CA THR A 52 -2.41 7.22 12.19
C THR A 52 -2.81 7.51 10.74
N ILE A 53 -3.20 6.47 10.01
CA ILE A 53 -3.76 6.55 8.67
C ILE A 53 -5.26 6.84 8.80
N ARG A 54 -5.69 7.94 8.20
CA ARG A 54 -7.06 8.45 8.26
C ARG A 54 -7.52 8.92 6.89
N ASP A 55 -8.84 9.01 6.72
CA ASP A 55 -9.40 9.74 5.59
C ASP A 55 -9.29 11.25 5.83
N PRO A 56 -8.67 12.02 4.91
CA PRO A 56 -8.39 13.43 5.13
C PRO A 56 -9.63 14.33 5.05
N ASN A 57 -10.71 13.88 4.40
CA ASN A 57 -11.94 14.65 4.27
C ASN A 57 -12.81 14.50 5.52
N THR A 58 -12.88 13.27 6.04
CA THR A 58 -13.76 12.94 7.18
C THR A 58 -13.02 12.89 8.52
N ASN A 59 -11.68 12.90 8.51
CA ASN A 59 -10.80 12.60 9.65
C ASN A 59 -11.01 11.22 10.28
N THR A 60 -11.71 10.31 9.59
CA THR A 60 -11.99 8.96 10.10
C THR A 60 -10.71 8.14 10.16
N PRO A 61 -10.29 7.62 11.33
CA PRO A 61 -9.11 6.79 11.44
C PRO A 61 -9.41 5.35 10.99
N TYR A 62 -8.49 4.76 10.22
CA TYR A 62 -8.63 3.37 9.74
C TYR A 62 -7.54 2.46 10.30
N PHE A 63 -6.30 2.93 10.24
CA PHE A 63 -5.15 2.11 10.62
C PHE A 63 -4.13 2.93 11.42
N ARG A 64 -3.27 2.20 12.13
CA ARG A 64 -2.10 2.75 12.80
C ARG A 64 -0.87 1.94 12.40
N ILE A 65 0.22 2.64 12.22
CA ILE A 65 1.53 2.08 11.95
C ILE A 65 2.32 2.15 13.24
N LYS A 66 2.73 1.00 13.76
CA LYS A 66 3.42 0.92 15.06
C LYS A 66 4.86 1.45 14.94
N GLY A 67 5.15 2.59 15.57
CA GLY A 67 6.51 3.10 15.67
C GLY A 67 7.34 2.20 16.58
N ASN A 68 8.42 1.61 16.06
CA ASN A 68 9.34 0.83 16.89
C ASN A 68 10.70 1.55 16.97
N ALA A 69 10.96 2.22 18.09
CA ALA A 69 12.24 2.88 18.37
C ALA A 69 13.43 1.90 18.56
N LEU A 70 13.17 0.60 18.71
CA LEU A 70 14.17 -0.42 19.10
C LEU A 70 14.12 -1.73 18.28
N SER A 71 13.19 -1.90 17.33
CA SER A 71 13.10 -3.16 16.60
C SER A 71 13.95 -3.15 15.33
N ILE A 72 14.74 -4.20 15.16
CA ILE A 72 15.32 -4.68 13.90
C ILE A 72 14.52 -4.15 12.70
N ARG A 73 15.12 -3.29 11.85
CA ARG A 73 14.54 -2.58 10.68
C ARG A 73 13.61 -3.41 9.78
N ARG A 74 13.67 -4.73 9.90
CA ARG A 74 13.00 -5.71 9.06
C ARG A 74 11.54 -5.98 9.43
N LYS A 75 11.09 -5.78 10.68
CA LYS A 75 9.70 -6.10 11.10
C LYS A 75 8.84 -4.84 11.26
N LYS A 76 7.71 -4.80 10.57
CA LYS A 76 6.75 -3.68 10.54
C LYS A 76 5.34 -4.21 10.85
N THR A 77 4.55 -3.50 11.64
CA THR A 77 3.23 -4.00 12.11
C THR A 77 2.13 -3.00 11.82
N LEU A 78 1.17 -3.39 10.97
CA LEU A 78 -0.04 -2.64 10.71
C LEU A 78 -1.09 -2.99 11.77
N LEU A 79 -1.65 -1.98 12.41
CA LEU A 79 -2.73 -2.08 13.39
C LEU A 79 -4.00 -1.47 12.81
N ASP A 80 -5.16 -1.91 13.26
CA ASP A 80 -6.40 -1.19 13.03
C ASP A 80 -6.53 -0.01 14.00
N PHE A 81 -7.54 0.85 13.80
CA PHE A 81 -7.72 2.02 14.64
C PHE A 81 -7.95 1.69 16.14
N GLN A 82 -8.37 0.47 16.46
CA GLN A 82 -8.57 -0.02 17.83
C GLN A 82 -7.27 -0.57 18.45
N GLY A 83 -6.19 -0.63 17.67
CA GLY A 83 -4.89 -1.13 18.10
C GLY A 83 -4.71 -2.64 17.95
N ALA A 84 -5.68 -3.35 17.35
CA ALA A 84 -5.51 -4.77 17.06
C ALA A 84 -4.57 -4.97 15.87
N THR A 85 -3.70 -5.97 15.93
CA THR A 85 -2.81 -6.29 14.81
C THR A 85 -3.61 -6.78 13.61
N VAL A 86 -3.37 -6.14 12.46
CA VAL A 86 -3.98 -6.49 11.17
C VAL A 86 -3.06 -7.42 10.41
N ALA A 87 -1.80 -7.01 10.27
CA ALA A 87 -0.78 -7.78 9.58
C ALA A 87 0.61 -7.38 10.07
N VAL A 88 1.55 -8.31 9.95
CA VAL A 88 2.97 -8.08 10.17
C VAL A 88 3.67 -8.21 8.82
N MET A 89 4.54 -7.27 8.49
CA MET A 89 5.36 -7.30 7.29
C MET A 89 6.82 -7.43 7.69
N GLU A 90 7.51 -8.43 7.17
CA GLU A 90 8.93 -8.67 7.45
C GLU A 90 9.78 -8.77 6.19
N GLU A 91 10.95 -8.14 6.19
CA GLU A 91 11.96 -8.37 5.15
C GLU A 91 12.81 -9.60 5.53
N PRO A 92 12.89 -10.64 4.67
CA PRO A 92 13.69 -11.81 4.94
C PRO A 92 15.19 -11.47 4.94
N VAL A 93 15.93 -12.10 5.85
CA VAL A 93 17.39 -12.01 5.91
C VAL A 93 17.97 -12.50 4.58
N MET A 94 18.76 -11.67 3.89
CA MET A 94 19.40 -11.97 2.60
C MET A 94 18.52 -11.84 1.34
N SER A 95 17.45 -11.04 1.38
CA SER A 95 16.65 -10.73 0.19
C SER A 95 17.38 -9.75 -0.75
N PHE A 96 18.02 -10.24 -1.81
CA PHE A 96 18.58 -9.38 -2.87
C PHE A 96 17.52 -8.61 -3.67
N VAL A 97 16.25 -9.04 -3.56
CA VAL A 97 15.13 -8.57 -4.40
C VAL A 97 14.17 -7.66 -3.63
N ARG A 98 14.51 -7.25 -2.39
CA ARG A 98 13.69 -6.38 -1.52
C ARG A 98 12.27 -6.90 -1.28
N ARG A 99 12.09 -8.23 -1.37
CA ARG A 99 10.83 -8.92 -1.08
C ARG A 99 10.41 -8.67 0.37
N GLN A 100 9.16 -8.29 0.58
CA GLN A 100 8.52 -8.18 1.89
C GLN A 100 7.56 -9.36 2.05
N GLU A 101 7.66 -10.09 3.15
CA GLU A 101 6.74 -11.18 3.49
C GLU A 101 5.65 -10.65 4.42
N VAL A 102 4.39 -10.94 4.13
CA VAL A 102 3.24 -10.53 4.93
C VAL A 102 2.71 -11.71 5.71
N PHE A 103 2.45 -11.49 7.00
CA PHE A 103 1.98 -12.50 7.95
C PHE A 103 0.70 -12.04 8.65
N THR A 104 -0.10 -13.03 9.06
CA THR A 104 -1.21 -12.85 10.00
C THR A 104 -0.69 -12.41 11.39
N PRO A 105 -1.57 -11.96 12.30
CA PRO A 105 -1.20 -11.70 13.69
C PRO A 105 -0.59 -12.90 14.42
N SER A 106 -0.96 -14.12 14.01
CA SER A 106 -0.39 -15.38 14.52
C SER A 106 0.93 -15.78 13.84
N MET A 107 1.54 -14.89 13.06
CA MET A 107 2.77 -15.12 12.30
C MET A 107 2.68 -16.24 11.25
N SER A 108 1.48 -16.51 10.72
CA SER A 108 1.30 -17.40 9.58
C SER A 108 1.49 -16.60 8.29
N LYS A 109 2.36 -17.07 7.39
CA LYS A 109 2.65 -16.37 6.13
C LYS A 109 1.40 -16.33 5.24
N MET A 110 1.07 -15.14 4.72
CA MET A 110 -0.07 -14.91 3.83
C MET A 110 0.38 -14.83 2.38
N PHE A 111 1.31 -13.92 2.07
CA PHE A 111 1.82 -13.69 0.72
C PHE A 111 3.12 -12.87 0.75
N ASP A 112 3.72 -12.71 -0.43
CA ASP A 112 4.90 -11.88 -0.64
C ASP A 112 4.57 -10.64 -1.49
N ILE A 113 5.23 -9.54 -1.19
CA ILE A 113 5.22 -8.31 -1.98
C ILE A 113 6.65 -8.06 -2.48
N THR A 114 6.85 -8.08 -3.79
CA THR A 114 8.18 -7.85 -4.40
C THR A 114 8.16 -6.56 -5.24
N PRO A 115 8.37 -5.40 -4.61
CA PRO A 115 8.48 -4.13 -5.30
C PRO A 115 9.85 -3.96 -5.96
N ARG A 116 9.88 -3.35 -7.14
CA ARG A 116 11.09 -2.93 -7.86
C ARG A 116 10.90 -1.49 -8.35
N ILE A 117 11.41 -0.55 -7.56
CA ILE A 117 11.27 0.88 -7.80
C ILE A 117 12.62 1.47 -8.19
N THR A 118 12.64 2.11 -9.36
CA THR A 118 13.82 2.75 -9.97
C THR A 118 13.34 3.96 -10.77
N VAL A 119 14.25 4.86 -11.14
CA VAL A 119 13.93 6.04 -11.98
C VAL A 119 13.29 5.65 -13.33
N PHE A 120 13.59 4.46 -13.86
CA PHE A 120 13.12 4.03 -15.19
C PHE A 120 12.07 2.91 -15.15
N LYS A 121 11.91 2.25 -14.01
CA LYS A 121 11.12 1.03 -13.86
C LYS A 121 10.49 1.01 -12.48
N ASN A 122 9.16 1.05 -12.47
CA ASN A 122 8.32 0.87 -11.30
C ASN A 122 7.47 -0.37 -11.53
N VAL A 123 7.79 -1.46 -10.83
CA VAL A 123 7.07 -2.73 -10.94
C VAL A 123 6.74 -3.23 -9.55
N LEU A 124 5.56 -3.83 -9.42
CA LEU A 124 5.11 -4.53 -8.25
C LEU A 124 4.75 -5.94 -8.70
N ASP A 125 5.24 -6.94 -7.97
CA ASP A 125 4.89 -8.33 -8.14
C ASP A 125 4.36 -8.86 -6.81
N CYS A 126 3.05 -9.09 -6.75
CA CYS A 126 2.36 -9.57 -5.56
C CYS A 126 1.15 -10.40 -6.00
N THR A 127 1.04 -11.61 -5.47
CA THR A 127 -0.10 -12.50 -5.71
C THR A 127 -0.78 -12.76 -4.37
N VAL A 128 -2.09 -12.54 -4.32
CA VAL A 128 -2.89 -12.72 -3.11
C VAL A 128 -4.04 -13.68 -3.36
N VAL A 129 -4.49 -14.33 -2.30
CA VAL A 129 -5.70 -15.16 -2.33
C VAL A 129 -6.79 -14.42 -1.58
N ASP A 130 -7.94 -14.25 -2.22
CA ASP A 130 -9.13 -13.73 -1.59
C ASP A 130 -9.61 -14.70 -0.50
N CYS A 131 -9.69 -14.23 0.74
CA CYS A 131 -10.04 -15.05 1.90
C CYS A 131 -11.52 -15.45 1.97
N VAL A 132 -12.38 -14.86 1.14
CA VAL A 132 -13.82 -15.17 1.05
C VAL A 132 -14.10 -16.17 -0.06
N THR A 133 -13.54 -15.93 -1.25
CA THR A 133 -13.84 -16.70 -2.46
C THR A 133 -12.79 -17.76 -2.79
N GLY A 134 -11.60 -17.68 -2.18
CA GLY A 134 -10.45 -18.53 -2.49
C GLY A 134 -9.78 -18.23 -3.83
N ARG A 135 -10.23 -17.18 -4.55
CA ARG A 135 -9.67 -16.81 -5.86
C ARG A 135 -8.31 -16.15 -5.72
N THR A 136 -7.41 -16.46 -6.63
CA THR A 136 -6.10 -15.82 -6.72
C THR A 136 -6.16 -14.58 -7.58
N HIS A 137 -5.53 -13.50 -7.10
CA HIS A 137 -5.46 -12.20 -7.77
C HIS A 137 -4.01 -11.74 -7.88
N VAL A 138 -3.67 -11.14 -9.02
CA VAL A 138 -2.32 -10.59 -9.26
C VAL A 138 -2.35 -9.08 -9.18
N LEU A 139 -1.54 -8.53 -8.28
CA LEU A 139 -1.41 -7.10 -8.04
C LEU A 139 -0.21 -6.54 -8.77
N GLY A 140 -0.38 -5.34 -9.31
CA GLY A 140 0.64 -4.63 -10.05
C GLY A 140 0.53 -3.12 -9.90
N ILE A 141 1.46 -2.39 -10.51
CA ILE A 141 1.43 -0.93 -10.57
C ILE A 141 1.69 -0.42 -11.99
N ARG A 142 1.14 0.75 -12.29
CA ARG A 142 1.44 1.56 -13.48
C ARG A 142 1.79 2.98 -13.06
N GLY A 143 2.68 3.63 -13.79
CA GLY A 143 3.06 5.02 -13.54
C GLY A 143 4.40 5.17 -12.80
N ASP A 144 4.53 6.28 -12.08
CA ASP A 144 5.76 6.70 -11.42
C ASP A 144 5.52 6.82 -9.91
N TRP A 145 6.17 5.94 -9.13
CA TRP A 145 6.05 5.92 -7.67
C TRP A 145 6.74 7.13 -7.04
N LEU A 146 7.92 7.49 -7.55
CA LEU A 146 8.73 8.58 -7.01
C LEU A 146 8.06 9.94 -7.26
N ALA A 147 7.40 10.11 -8.41
CA ALA A 147 6.59 11.30 -8.69
C ALA A 147 5.21 11.27 -8.03
N ARG A 148 4.89 10.25 -7.23
CA ARG A 148 3.57 10.03 -6.61
C ARG A 148 2.44 10.08 -7.64
N LYS A 149 2.64 9.45 -8.80
CA LYS A 149 1.63 9.30 -9.86
C LYS A 149 1.54 7.85 -10.27
N THR A 150 1.00 7.04 -9.36
CA THR A 150 0.92 5.59 -9.50
C THR A 150 -0.52 5.10 -9.42
N VAL A 151 -0.86 4.15 -10.28
CA VAL A 151 -2.09 3.38 -10.21
C VAL A 151 -1.74 1.98 -9.76
N ILE A 152 -2.38 1.52 -8.69
CA ILE A 152 -2.34 0.12 -8.25
C ILE A 152 -3.44 -0.62 -8.99
N THR A 153 -3.12 -1.83 -9.47
CA THR A 153 -4.03 -2.67 -10.24
C THR A 153 -4.19 -4.04 -9.63
N CYS A 154 -5.37 -4.64 -9.74
CA CYS A 154 -5.67 -6.04 -9.48
C CYS A 154 -6.13 -6.68 -10.80
N ASP A 155 -5.47 -7.74 -11.24
CA ASP A 155 -5.72 -8.42 -12.52
C ASP A 155 -5.76 -7.43 -13.71
N GLY A 156 -4.91 -6.40 -13.64
CA GLY A 156 -4.82 -5.33 -14.65
C GLY A 156 -5.88 -4.22 -14.55
N ILE A 157 -6.88 -4.37 -13.68
CA ILE A 157 -7.94 -3.39 -13.42
C ILE A 157 -7.43 -2.37 -12.38
N PRO A 158 -7.58 -1.05 -12.59
CA PRO A 158 -7.25 -0.03 -11.59
C PRO A 158 -8.10 -0.15 -10.31
N ILE A 159 -7.44 -0.21 -9.16
CA ILE A 159 -8.10 -0.38 -7.84
C ILE A 159 -7.78 0.75 -6.87
N ALA A 160 -6.63 1.39 -7.04
CA ALA A 160 -6.25 2.53 -6.26
C ALA A 160 -5.36 3.50 -7.05
N LYS A 161 -5.40 4.76 -6.68
CA LYS A 161 -4.65 5.85 -7.32
C LYS A 161 -3.90 6.64 -6.26
N VAL A 162 -2.58 6.59 -6.35
CA VAL A 162 -1.64 7.28 -5.47
C VAL A 162 -1.34 8.65 -6.05
N PHE A 163 -1.47 9.69 -5.23
CA PHE A 163 -1.17 11.09 -5.59
C PHE A 163 -0.55 11.84 -4.43
N SER A 164 0.28 12.84 -4.71
CA SER A 164 0.64 13.87 -3.73
C SER A 164 0.05 15.20 -4.19
N PRO A 165 -0.81 15.86 -3.38
CA PRO A 165 -1.25 17.21 -3.67
C PRO A 165 -0.06 18.16 -3.56
N LEU A 166 -0.01 19.17 -4.42
CA LEU A 166 1.09 20.14 -4.57
C LEU A 166 1.32 21.08 -3.35
N LYS A 167 0.98 20.68 -2.13
CA LYS A 167 1.12 21.52 -0.93
C LYS A 167 2.28 21.04 -0.06
N PHE A 168 3.30 21.89 0.07
CA PHE A 168 4.30 22.13 1.14
C PHE A 168 4.83 21.02 2.08
N VAL A 169 4.27 19.81 2.15
CA VAL A 169 4.76 18.70 2.96
C VAL A 169 5.38 17.65 2.04
N GLN A 170 6.70 17.69 1.90
CA GLN A 170 7.46 16.84 0.97
C GLN A 170 7.30 15.33 1.21
N ASP A 171 6.81 14.95 2.39
CA ASP A 171 6.72 13.57 2.83
C ASP A 171 5.28 13.03 2.85
N GLU A 172 4.25 13.76 2.41
CA GLU A 172 2.86 13.28 2.49
C GLU A 172 2.28 12.93 1.11
N TYR A 173 1.44 11.90 1.08
CA TYR A 173 0.71 11.48 -0.10
C TYR A 173 -0.60 10.80 0.26
N TYR A 174 -1.42 10.57 -0.75
CA TYR A 174 -2.79 10.10 -0.62
C TYR A 174 -3.03 8.96 -1.57
N VAL A 175 -3.93 8.07 -1.16
CA VAL A 175 -4.34 6.92 -1.96
C VAL A 175 -5.85 6.90 -2.00
N ASN A 176 -6.42 7.15 -3.18
CA ASN A 176 -7.82 6.88 -3.45
C ASN A 176 -7.97 5.39 -3.72
N ILE A 177 -8.91 4.73 -3.04
CA ILE A 177 -9.18 3.29 -3.13
C ILE A 177 -10.62 3.14 -3.63
N ALA A 178 -10.80 2.30 -4.65
CA ALA A 178 -12.12 1.96 -5.17
C ALA A 178 -12.96 1.22 -4.11
N ALA A 179 -14.29 1.37 -4.20
CA ALA A 179 -15.20 0.61 -3.35
C ALA A 179 -15.05 -0.90 -3.56
N GLY A 180 -15.13 -1.65 -2.47
CA GLY A 180 -15.06 -3.11 -2.46
C GLY A 180 -13.65 -3.69 -2.37
N PHE A 181 -12.60 -2.87 -2.26
CA PHE A 181 -11.23 -3.38 -2.11
C PHE A 181 -10.73 -3.29 -0.66
N ASP A 182 -9.99 -4.31 -0.26
CA ASP A 182 -9.30 -4.39 1.03
C ASP A 182 -8.30 -3.24 1.23
N MET A 183 -8.68 -2.28 2.08
CA MET A 183 -7.83 -1.13 2.37
C MET A 183 -6.52 -1.53 3.07
N ALA A 184 -6.52 -2.58 3.89
CA ALA A 184 -5.33 -3.01 4.60
C ALA A 184 -4.28 -3.57 3.62
N LEU A 185 -4.73 -4.33 2.62
CA LEU A 185 -3.88 -4.79 1.52
C LEU A 185 -3.22 -3.59 0.80
N ILE A 186 -4.01 -2.58 0.44
CA ILE A 186 -3.49 -1.39 -0.27
C ILE A 186 -2.46 -0.64 0.57
N VAL A 187 -2.70 -0.50 1.88
CA VAL A 187 -1.75 0.11 2.81
C VAL A 187 -0.44 -0.69 2.85
N LEU A 188 -0.49 -2.02 2.94
CA LEU A 188 0.69 -2.88 2.92
C LEU A 188 1.48 -2.77 1.62
N LEU A 189 0.80 -2.69 0.47
CA LEU A 189 1.45 -2.44 -0.82
C LEU A 189 2.19 -1.10 -0.83
N CYS A 190 1.54 -0.04 -0.35
CA CYS A 190 2.16 1.29 -0.28
C CYS A 190 3.38 1.29 0.65
N MET A 191 3.28 0.61 1.80
CA MET A 191 4.41 0.45 2.73
C MET A 191 5.60 -0.26 2.07
N ALA A 192 5.37 -1.36 1.35
CA ALA A 192 6.45 -2.08 0.67
C ALA A 192 7.08 -1.24 -0.46
N LEU A 193 6.27 -0.46 -1.18
CA LEU A 193 6.73 0.43 -2.24
C LEU A 193 7.56 1.60 -1.70
N GLU A 194 7.21 2.17 -0.54
CA GLU A 194 8.05 3.18 0.15
C GLU A 194 9.40 2.59 0.56
N GLU A 195 9.42 1.42 1.19
CA GLU A 195 10.67 0.76 1.60
C GLU A 195 11.62 0.58 0.40
N ALA A 196 11.07 0.13 -0.73
CA ALA A 196 11.83 -0.06 -1.95
C ALA A 196 12.38 1.25 -2.54
N ALA A 197 11.72 2.39 -2.26
CA ALA A 197 12.14 3.71 -2.72
C ALA A 197 13.18 4.36 -1.79
N GLU A 198 13.05 4.19 -0.47
CA GLU A 198 13.93 4.79 0.55
C GLU A 198 15.36 4.26 0.52
N ASP A 199 15.56 2.97 0.29
CA ASP A 199 16.89 2.35 0.18
C ASP A 199 17.69 2.79 -1.08
N ARG A 200 17.30 3.88 -1.75
CA ARG A 200 18.03 4.53 -2.84
C ARG A 200 18.46 5.97 -2.52
N SER A 201 17.96 6.58 -1.44
CA SER A 201 18.33 7.93 -0.99
C SER A 201 19.47 7.88 0.01
#